data_AF-A0A3Q3E7P9-F1
#
_entry.id   AF-A0A3Q3E7P9-F1
#
_cell.length_a   1.000
_cell.length_b   1.000
_cell.length_c   1.000
_cell.angle_alpha   90.00
_cell.angle_beta   90.00
_cell.angle_gamma   90.00
#
_symmetry.space_group_name_H-M   'P 1'
#
loop_
_entity.id
_entity.type
_entity.pdbx_description
1 polymer ?
#
loop_
_entity_poly.entity_id
_entity_poly.type
_entity_poly.pdbx_seq_one_letter_code
_entity_poly.pdbx_strand_id
1 'polypeptide(L)'
;MLCLLKSFCSLWLTVAPYAAVIVVLVVTWAISHDYIRIQLRARKLWGELHVFITSAECNLSGSCPPDHFAIHVRSGAANVVGPKICFDGKTIMSHVLNNVGPGLNIVVVNSENGAVDRCGYLNMKDGEDILAYLKEIKPGEIVIVASFDDATTKMTKEMREIFVGMGSALIESVSYRDNWVFAGRGGTASRSSFEKRAANDDASNVYDGWPMAVEVGGCFPRSS
;
A
#
# COMPACT_ATOMS: atom_id res chain seq x y z
N MET A 1 75.60 11.43 -44.77
CA MET A 1 74.70 11.87 -43.67
C MET A 1 73.44 12.61 -44.13
N LEU A 2 73.18 12.80 -45.44
CA LEU A 2 72.01 13.54 -45.95
C LEU A 2 70.80 12.66 -46.38
N CYS A 3 70.99 11.36 -46.68
CA CYS A 3 69.88 10.46 -47.05
C CYS A 3 69.00 10.03 -45.86
N LEU A 4 69.58 9.91 -44.65
CA LEU A 4 68.85 9.46 -43.46
C LEU A 4 67.81 10.50 -43.00
N LEU A 5 68.12 11.81 -43.07
CA LEU A 5 67.18 12.87 -42.69
C LEU A 5 65.97 12.99 -43.64
N LYS A 6 66.15 12.79 -44.96
CA LYS A 6 65.04 12.84 -45.92
C LYS A 6 64.08 11.65 -45.80
N SER A 7 64.64 10.45 -45.57
CA SER A 7 63.84 9.23 -45.38
C SER A 7 62.98 9.33 -44.11
N PHE A 8 63.57 9.78 -42.99
CA PHE A 8 62.86 10.02 -41.73
C PHE A 8 61.76 11.09 -41.85
N CYS A 9 61.98 12.16 -42.63
CA CYS A 9 60.99 13.22 -42.84
C CYS A 9 59.78 12.75 -43.69
N SER A 10 60.02 11.95 -44.74
CA SER A 10 58.94 11.38 -45.56
C SER A 10 58.12 10.33 -44.79
N LEU A 11 58.78 9.53 -43.95
CA LEU A 11 58.12 8.54 -43.12
C LEU A 11 57.21 9.22 -42.08
N TRP A 12 57.68 10.29 -41.44
CA TRP A 12 56.89 11.10 -40.51
C TRP A 12 55.65 11.75 -41.14
N LEU A 13 55.77 12.27 -42.37
CA LEU A 13 54.65 12.85 -43.12
C LEU A 13 53.57 11.80 -43.47
N THR A 14 53.96 10.54 -43.68
CA THR A 14 53.01 9.45 -43.95
C THR A 14 52.41 8.83 -42.69
N VAL A 15 53.15 8.75 -41.58
CA VAL A 15 52.74 8.02 -40.36
C VAL A 15 51.92 8.90 -39.40
N ALA A 16 52.16 10.21 -39.37
CA ALA A 16 51.42 11.16 -38.53
C ALA A 16 49.88 11.12 -38.69
N PRO A 17 49.30 11.09 -39.91
CA PRO A 17 47.84 11.03 -40.05
C PRO A 17 47.24 9.70 -39.56
N TYR A 18 47.93 8.56 -39.75
CA TYR A 18 47.47 7.27 -39.22
C TYR A 18 47.50 7.24 -37.69
N ALA A 19 48.53 7.80 -37.07
CA ALA A 19 48.60 7.94 -35.62
C ALA A 19 47.44 8.79 -35.07
N ALA A 20 47.10 9.90 -35.75
CA ALA A 20 45.97 10.75 -35.35
C ALA A 20 44.61 10.02 -35.46
N VAL A 21 44.40 9.25 -36.54
CA VAL A 21 43.18 8.44 -36.71
C VAL A 21 43.05 7.38 -35.61
N ILE A 22 44.15 6.69 -35.28
CA ILE A 22 44.16 5.69 -34.21
C ILE A 22 43.81 6.33 -32.86
N VAL A 23 44.35 7.51 -32.55
CA VAL A 23 44.02 8.23 -31.30
C VAL A 23 42.53 8.57 -31.24
N VAL A 24 41.94 9.06 -32.34
CA VAL A 24 40.49 9.39 -32.39
C VAL A 24 39.64 8.13 -32.19
N LEU A 25 40.01 7.00 -32.81
CA LEU A 25 39.29 5.74 -32.64
C LEU A 25 39.38 5.22 -31.19
N VAL A 26 40.53 5.33 -30.55
CA VAL A 26 40.71 4.92 -29.15
C VAL A 26 39.90 5.81 -28.21
N VAL A 27 39.91 7.13 -28.42
CA VAL A 27 39.14 8.07 -27.59
C VAL A 27 37.64 7.87 -27.74
N THR A 28 37.14 7.73 -28.98
CA THR A 28 35.70 7.48 -29.23
C THR A 28 35.26 6.13 -28.66
N TRP A 29 36.10 5.09 -28.78
CA TRP A 29 35.84 3.79 -28.18
C TRP A 29 35.78 3.89 -26.64
N ALA A 30 36.74 4.56 -26.00
CA ALA A 30 36.77 4.75 -24.56
C ALA A 30 35.51 5.48 -24.05
N ILE A 31 35.13 6.58 -24.70
CA ILE A 31 33.91 7.34 -24.37
C ILE A 31 32.66 6.47 -24.52
N SER A 32 32.57 5.68 -25.59
CA SER A 32 31.41 4.81 -25.82
C SER A 32 31.28 3.70 -24.76
N HIS A 33 32.39 3.11 -24.35
CA HIS A 33 32.42 2.05 -23.34
C HIS A 33 32.08 2.60 -21.94
N ASP A 34 32.60 3.79 -21.60
CA ASP A 34 32.24 4.48 -20.36
C ASP A 34 30.76 4.88 -20.34
N TYR A 35 30.22 5.37 -21.46
CA TYR A 35 28.80 5.67 -21.60
C TYR A 35 27.92 4.43 -21.36
N ILE A 36 28.26 3.29 -21.97
CA ILE A 36 27.53 2.03 -21.78
C ILE A 36 27.61 1.56 -20.31
N ARG A 37 28.78 1.66 -19.67
CA ARG A 37 28.93 1.32 -18.24
C ARG A 37 28.08 2.21 -17.34
N ILE A 38 28.03 3.51 -17.60
CA ILE A 38 27.20 4.47 -16.85
C ILE A 38 25.72 4.10 -17.02
N GLN A 39 25.27 3.83 -18.24
CA GLN A 39 23.89 3.41 -18.51
C GLN A 39 23.52 2.09 -17.81
N LEU A 40 24.41 1.10 -17.82
CA LEU A 40 24.21 -0.18 -17.12
C LEU A 40 24.16 0.00 -15.59
N ARG A 41 25.05 0.82 -15.02
CA ARG A 41 25.03 1.18 -13.59
C ARG A 41 23.75 1.92 -13.23
N ALA A 42 23.32 2.88 -14.05
CA ALA A 42 22.06 3.56 -13.87
C ALA A 42 20.91 2.54 -13.86
N ARG A 43 20.77 1.67 -14.87
CA ARG A 43 19.73 0.62 -14.90
C ARG A 43 19.72 -0.27 -13.66
N LYS A 44 20.91 -0.65 -13.17
CA LYS A 44 21.03 -1.43 -11.93
C LYS A 44 20.54 -0.66 -10.71
N LEU A 45 20.97 0.60 -10.56
CA LEU A 45 20.52 1.49 -9.48
C LEU A 45 19.00 1.76 -9.57
N TRP A 46 18.45 1.96 -10.76
CA TRP A 46 17.01 2.12 -10.99
C TRP A 46 16.23 0.84 -10.64
N GLY A 47 16.78 -0.34 -10.93
CA GLY A 47 16.20 -1.63 -10.55
C GLY A 47 16.21 -1.87 -9.04
N GLU A 48 17.34 -1.59 -8.37
CA GLU A 48 17.45 -1.67 -6.91
C GLU A 48 16.53 -0.66 -6.22
N LEU A 49 16.43 0.57 -6.72
CA LEU A 49 15.51 1.59 -6.21
C LEU A 49 14.04 1.17 -6.36
N HIS A 50 13.65 0.55 -7.48
CA HIS A 50 12.29 0.03 -7.66
C HIS A 50 11.95 -1.06 -6.62
N VAL A 51 12.87 -2.00 -6.38
CA VAL A 51 12.68 -3.06 -5.37
C VAL A 51 12.52 -2.47 -3.96
N PHE A 52 13.32 -1.46 -3.61
CA PHE A 52 13.20 -0.76 -2.34
C PHE A 52 11.90 0.05 -2.20
N ILE A 53 11.38 0.62 -3.28
CA ILE A 53 10.09 1.33 -3.26
C ILE A 53 8.92 0.35 -3.11
N THR A 54 8.99 -0.83 -3.72
CA THR A 54 7.93 -1.85 -3.62
C THR A 54 7.82 -2.53 -2.25
N SER A 55 8.87 -2.44 -1.41
CA SER A 55 8.83 -2.87 0.00
C SER A 55 7.99 -1.95 0.90
N ALA A 56 7.54 -0.79 0.40
CA ALA A 56 6.88 0.25 1.20
C ALA A 56 5.37 0.37 0.95
N GLU A 57 4.74 -0.57 0.25
CA GLU A 57 3.29 -0.58 0.09
C GLU A 57 2.64 -1.07 1.40
N CYS A 58 2.24 -0.11 2.25
CA CYS A 58 1.55 -0.37 3.52
C CYS A 58 2.33 -1.24 4.53
N ASN A 59 3.66 -1.21 4.49
CA ASN A 59 4.57 -2.01 5.33
C ASN A 59 4.39 -3.53 5.18
N LEU A 60 3.96 -4.00 4.00
CA LEU A 60 3.95 -5.43 3.69
C LEU A 60 5.38 -5.92 3.47
N SER A 61 5.63 -7.22 3.72
CA SER A 61 6.95 -7.84 3.57
C SER A 61 7.43 -7.98 2.12
N GLY A 62 6.58 -7.64 1.14
CA GLY A 62 6.88 -7.63 -0.28
C GLY A 62 5.77 -6.95 -1.09
N SER A 63 6.04 -6.77 -2.39
CA SER A 63 5.08 -6.21 -3.35
C SER A 63 3.89 -7.14 -3.56
N CYS A 64 2.70 -6.57 -3.79
CA CYS A 64 1.57 -7.35 -4.24
C CYS A 64 1.70 -7.82 -5.70
N PRO A 65 1.16 -8.99 -6.06
CA PRO A 65 1.10 -9.43 -7.45
C PRO A 65 0.21 -8.48 -8.27
N PRO A 66 0.28 -8.55 -9.62
CA PRO A 66 -0.64 -7.81 -10.48
C PRO A 66 -2.11 -8.05 -10.10
N ASP A 67 -2.95 -7.05 -10.37
CA ASP A 67 -4.39 -7.06 -10.07
C ASP A 67 -4.75 -7.22 -8.59
N HIS A 68 -3.85 -6.80 -7.69
CA HIS A 68 -4.11 -6.70 -6.27
C HIS A 68 -3.74 -5.31 -5.75
N PHE A 69 -4.42 -4.89 -4.69
CA PHE A 69 -4.10 -3.71 -3.92
C PHE A 69 -3.42 -4.12 -2.61
N ALA A 70 -2.35 -3.42 -2.24
CA ALA A 70 -1.76 -3.59 -0.92
C ALA A 70 -2.67 -2.98 0.16
N ILE A 71 -3.06 -3.74 1.17
CA ILE A 71 -3.86 -3.22 2.28
C ILE A 71 -3.20 -3.53 3.62
N HIS A 72 -3.32 -2.59 4.56
CA HIS A 72 -3.00 -2.83 5.96
C HIS A 72 -3.96 -2.04 6.85
N VAL A 73 -4.66 -2.75 7.72
CA VAL A 73 -5.75 -2.22 8.54
C VAL A 73 -5.47 -2.60 9.99
N ARG A 74 -5.50 -1.62 10.88
CA ARG A 74 -5.32 -1.80 12.32
C ARG A 74 -6.42 -1.06 13.08
N SER A 75 -7.03 -1.74 14.05
CA SER A 75 -8.01 -1.14 14.96
C SER A 75 -7.38 -0.10 15.89
N GLY A 76 -8.21 0.65 16.60
CA GLY A 76 -7.74 1.48 17.70
C GLY A 76 -7.18 0.66 18.86
N ALA A 77 -6.45 1.33 19.76
CA ALA A 77 -6.05 0.79 21.05
C ALA A 77 -6.76 1.58 22.16
N ALA A 78 -7.67 0.88 22.85
CA ALA A 78 -8.62 1.48 23.77
C ALA A 78 -9.33 2.71 23.14
N ASN A 79 -9.42 3.80 23.90
CA ASN A 79 -9.96 5.09 23.48
C ASN A 79 -8.87 6.17 23.25
N VAL A 80 -7.59 5.77 23.26
CA VAL A 80 -6.44 6.70 23.24
C VAL A 80 -5.74 6.75 21.89
N VAL A 81 -5.50 5.60 21.26
CA VAL A 81 -4.83 5.55 19.95
C VAL A 81 -5.83 5.15 18.89
N GLY A 82 -6.02 6.02 17.91
CA GLY A 82 -6.95 5.79 16.80
C GLY A 82 -6.44 4.72 15.82
N PRO A 83 -7.34 4.16 14.99
CA PRO A 83 -7.00 3.13 14.02
C PRO A 83 -6.08 3.66 12.91
N LYS A 84 -5.55 2.75 12.10
CA LYS A 84 -4.79 3.07 10.88
C LYS A 84 -5.28 2.23 9.71
N ILE A 85 -5.64 2.89 8.61
CA ILE A 85 -6.02 2.26 7.36
C ILE A 85 -5.06 2.73 6.26
N CYS A 86 -4.31 1.79 5.71
CA CYS A 86 -3.43 1.99 4.56
C CYS A 86 -3.98 1.21 3.38
N PHE A 87 -4.04 1.87 2.22
CA PHE A 87 -4.50 1.32 0.96
C PHE A 87 -3.54 1.75 -0.14
N ASP A 88 -3.01 0.77 -0.86
CA ASP A 88 -2.13 0.90 -2.03
C ASP A 88 -0.94 1.85 -1.79
N GLY A 89 -0.21 1.60 -0.69
CA GLY A 89 0.93 2.40 -0.27
C GLY A 89 0.59 3.74 0.39
N LYS A 90 -0.69 4.16 0.39
CA LYS A 90 -1.12 5.42 0.99
C LYS A 90 -1.86 5.19 2.31
N THR A 91 -1.42 5.87 3.37
CA THR A 91 -2.22 5.94 4.60
C THR A 91 -3.43 6.84 4.36
N ILE A 92 -4.63 6.26 4.38
CA ILE A 92 -5.90 6.96 4.13
C ILE A 92 -6.47 7.52 5.42
N MET A 93 -6.47 6.71 6.49
CA MET A 93 -6.95 7.11 7.81
C MET A 93 -5.91 6.80 8.87
N SER A 94 -5.65 7.74 9.78
CA SER A 94 -4.82 7.48 10.95
C SER A 94 -5.00 8.54 12.03
N HIS A 95 -4.62 8.21 13.26
CA HIS A 95 -4.58 9.17 14.37
C HIS A 95 -3.75 10.42 14.04
N VAL A 96 -2.59 10.27 13.39
CA VAL A 96 -1.72 11.41 13.01
C VAL A 96 -2.31 12.30 11.91
N LEU A 97 -3.24 11.77 11.10
CA LEU A 97 -3.96 12.54 10.09
C LEU A 97 -5.17 13.28 10.68
N ASN A 98 -5.48 13.09 11.97
CA ASN A 98 -6.63 13.68 12.65
C ASN A 98 -7.97 13.43 11.92
N ASN A 99 -8.11 12.28 11.27
CA ASN A 99 -9.30 11.93 10.48
C ASN A 99 -9.95 10.61 10.93
N VAL A 100 -9.73 10.23 12.19
CA VAL A 100 -10.29 9.03 12.82
C VAL A 100 -11.06 9.40 14.09
N GLY A 101 -12.05 8.58 14.47
CA GLY A 101 -12.88 8.82 15.64
C GLY A 101 -13.56 7.56 16.18
N PRO A 102 -14.17 7.62 17.38
CA PRO A 102 -14.85 6.48 18.00
C PRO A 102 -15.92 5.89 17.08
N GLY A 103 -16.09 4.57 17.10
CA GLY A 103 -17.03 3.86 16.23
C GLY A 103 -16.37 3.10 15.09
N LEU A 104 -16.99 3.14 13.91
CA LEU A 104 -16.52 2.47 12.70
C LEU A 104 -15.76 3.46 11.82
N ASN A 105 -14.46 3.25 11.62
CA ASN A 105 -13.66 4.03 10.68
C ASN A 105 -13.65 3.30 9.34
N ILE A 106 -14.19 3.91 8.29
CA ILE A 106 -14.52 3.25 7.02
C ILE A 106 -13.85 3.97 5.86
N VAL A 107 -13.24 3.20 4.95
CA VAL A 107 -12.79 3.63 3.63
C VAL A 107 -13.57 2.83 2.58
N VAL A 108 -14.17 3.52 1.61
CA VAL A 108 -14.82 2.93 0.45
C VAL A 108 -14.01 3.27 -0.79
N VAL A 109 -13.66 2.25 -1.56
CA VAL A 109 -12.82 2.36 -2.75
C VAL A 109 -13.58 1.85 -3.97
N ASN A 110 -13.51 2.61 -5.06
CA ASN A 110 -13.97 2.20 -6.37
C ASN A 110 -13.09 1.06 -6.89
N SER A 111 -13.68 -0.10 -7.18
CA SER A 111 -12.91 -1.28 -7.59
C SER A 111 -12.39 -1.25 -9.01
N GLU A 112 -12.95 -0.39 -9.88
CA GLU A 112 -12.53 -0.28 -11.29
C GLU A 112 -11.22 0.51 -11.40
N ASN A 113 -11.12 1.64 -10.72
CA ASN A 113 -9.99 2.57 -10.83
C ASN A 113 -9.10 2.63 -9.57
N GLY A 114 -9.51 2.00 -8.46
CA GLY A 114 -8.78 2.01 -7.19
C GLY A 114 -8.83 3.34 -6.44
N ALA A 115 -9.70 4.29 -6.84
CA ALA A 115 -9.84 5.58 -6.17
C ALA A 115 -10.62 5.44 -4.86
N VAL A 116 -10.17 6.17 -3.83
CA VAL A 116 -10.93 6.30 -2.57
C VAL A 116 -12.10 7.24 -2.83
N ASP A 117 -13.32 6.70 -2.84
CA ASP A 117 -14.55 7.46 -3.07
C ASP A 117 -15.02 8.15 -1.79
N ARG A 118 -14.93 7.46 -0.65
CA ARG A 118 -15.34 7.96 0.66
C ARG A 118 -14.40 7.47 1.75
N CYS A 119 -14.08 8.34 2.72
CA CYS A 119 -13.42 7.95 3.95
C CYS A 119 -13.90 8.80 5.12
N GLY A 120 -14.06 8.20 6.28
CA GLY A 120 -14.52 8.88 7.48
C GLY A 120 -14.84 7.88 8.59
N TYR A 121 -15.36 8.38 9.71
CA TYR A 121 -15.81 7.52 10.80
C TYR A 121 -17.29 7.74 11.11
N LEU A 122 -17.97 6.65 11.43
CA LEU A 122 -19.36 6.61 11.87
C LEU A 122 -19.34 6.45 13.39
N ASN A 123 -19.68 7.51 14.11
CA ASN A 123 -19.73 7.48 15.57
C ASN A 123 -20.87 6.57 16.05
N MET A 124 -20.53 5.41 16.60
CA MET A 124 -21.53 4.41 17.01
C MET A 124 -22.26 4.75 18.31
N LYS A 125 -21.90 5.85 18.98
CA LYS A 125 -22.60 6.37 20.17
C LYS A 125 -23.57 7.49 19.80
N ASP A 126 -23.06 8.55 19.18
CA ASP A 126 -23.81 9.79 18.96
C ASP A 126 -24.09 10.07 17.48
N GLY A 127 -23.50 9.31 16.55
CA GLY A 127 -23.69 9.51 15.11
C GLY A 127 -25.10 9.20 14.62
N GLU A 128 -25.50 9.89 13.57
CA GLU A 128 -26.78 9.72 12.86
C GLU A 128 -26.52 9.10 11.47
N ASP A 129 -27.58 8.67 10.78
CA ASP A 129 -27.53 8.18 9.39
C ASP A 129 -26.55 7.04 9.07
N ILE A 130 -26.06 6.32 10.09
CA ILE A 130 -25.11 5.20 9.96
C ILE A 130 -25.63 4.14 8.98
N LEU A 131 -26.91 3.76 9.13
CA LEU A 131 -27.54 2.78 8.25
C LEU A 131 -27.67 3.29 6.81
N ALA A 132 -28.01 4.57 6.64
CA ALA A 132 -28.12 5.18 5.32
C ALA A 132 -26.77 5.17 4.60
N TYR A 133 -25.70 5.57 5.29
CA TYR A 133 -24.33 5.49 4.79
C TYR A 133 -23.98 4.07 4.31
N LEU A 134 -24.28 3.05 5.12
CA LEU A 134 -23.97 1.66 4.76
C LEU A 134 -24.78 1.17 3.54
N LYS A 135 -26.03 1.63 3.37
CA LYS A 135 -26.88 1.30 2.22
C LYS A 135 -26.45 1.98 0.92
N GLU A 136 -25.73 3.10 1.00
CA GLU A 136 -25.18 3.80 -0.17
C GLU A 136 -23.92 3.15 -0.75
N ILE A 137 -23.37 2.13 -0.08
CA ILE A 137 -22.24 1.36 -0.60
C ILE A 137 -22.74 0.49 -1.75
N LYS A 138 -22.16 0.69 -2.93
CA LYS A 138 -22.61 0.03 -4.16
C LYS A 138 -22.02 -1.39 -4.25
N PRO A 139 -22.73 -2.32 -4.90
CA PRO A 139 -22.15 -3.61 -5.25
C PRO A 139 -20.82 -3.43 -6.00
N GLY A 140 -19.82 -4.23 -5.64
CA GLY A 140 -18.49 -4.19 -6.24
C GLY A 140 -17.51 -3.21 -5.58
N GLU A 141 -17.96 -2.23 -4.79
CA GLU A 141 -17.05 -1.33 -4.05
C GLU A 141 -16.29 -2.10 -2.97
N ILE A 142 -15.01 -1.78 -2.78
CA ILE A 142 -14.19 -2.33 -1.70
C ILE A 142 -14.46 -1.51 -0.45
N VAL A 143 -14.71 -2.19 0.67
CA VAL A 143 -15.01 -1.57 1.96
C VAL A 143 -13.97 -2.01 2.97
N ILE A 144 -13.30 -1.05 3.62
CA ILE A 144 -12.26 -1.31 4.61
C ILE A 144 -12.66 -0.63 5.91
N VAL A 145 -12.66 -1.37 7.01
CA VAL A 145 -13.20 -0.96 8.30
C VAL A 145 -12.23 -1.26 9.42
N ALA A 146 -12.10 -0.32 10.35
CA ALA A 146 -11.40 -0.48 11.62
C ALA A 146 -12.24 0.09 12.76
N SER A 147 -12.42 -0.68 13.84
CA SER A 147 -13.10 -0.17 15.04
C SER A 147 -12.19 0.73 15.87
N PHE A 148 -12.80 1.65 16.62
CA PHE A 148 -12.13 2.46 17.63
C PHE A 148 -13.05 2.69 18.84
N ASP A 149 -12.54 2.46 20.06
CA ASP A 149 -13.29 2.49 21.32
C ASP A 149 -14.45 1.46 21.35
N ASP A 150 -15.62 1.80 20.83
CA ASP A 150 -16.76 0.89 20.69
C ASP A 150 -17.44 1.07 19.33
N ALA A 151 -17.68 -0.04 18.64
CA ALA A 151 -18.33 -0.07 17.33
C ALA A 151 -19.77 -0.61 17.40
N THR A 152 -20.34 -0.82 18.58
CA THR A 152 -21.57 -1.64 18.74
C THR A 152 -22.76 -0.92 19.32
N THR A 153 -22.58 0.20 20.01
CA THR A 153 -23.66 0.91 20.74
C THR A 153 -24.91 1.18 19.88
N LYS A 154 -24.76 1.60 18.61
CA LYS A 154 -25.86 1.78 17.63
C LYS A 154 -25.94 0.68 16.55
N MET A 155 -25.20 -0.41 16.68
CA MET A 155 -25.14 -1.47 15.67
C MET A 155 -26.44 -2.28 15.64
N THR A 156 -27.20 -2.18 14.55
CA THR A 156 -28.45 -2.93 14.38
C THR A 156 -28.25 -4.24 13.64
N LYS A 157 -29.23 -5.15 13.71
CA LYS A 157 -29.23 -6.40 12.93
C LYS A 157 -29.08 -6.14 11.42
N GLU A 158 -29.77 -5.13 10.91
CA GLU A 158 -29.72 -4.75 9.50
C GLU A 158 -28.33 -4.26 9.09
N MET A 159 -27.64 -3.47 9.93
CA MET A 159 -26.26 -3.08 9.66
C MET A 159 -25.32 -4.30 9.63
N ARG A 160 -25.52 -5.27 10.53
CA ARG A 160 -24.74 -6.52 10.53
C ARG A 160 -24.99 -7.33 9.27
N GLU A 161 -26.24 -7.44 8.83
CA GLU A 161 -26.62 -8.11 7.57
C GLU A 161 -25.93 -7.46 6.35
N ILE A 162 -25.80 -6.13 6.33
CA ILE A 162 -25.05 -5.42 5.28
C ILE A 162 -23.58 -5.84 5.27
N PHE A 163 -22.91 -5.90 6.42
CA PHE A 163 -21.52 -6.37 6.52
C PHE A 163 -21.37 -7.85 6.17
N VAL A 164 -22.33 -8.71 6.51
CA VAL A 164 -22.39 -10.10 6.05
C VAL A 164 -22.44 -10.13 4.51
N GLY A 165 -23.28 -9.29 3.90
CA GLY A 165 -23.35 -9.10 2.44
C GLY A 165 -22.08 -8.48 1.81
N MET A 166 -21.16 -7.97 2.63
CA MET A 166 -19.83 -7.53 2.20
C MET A 166 -18.76 -8.63 2.37
N GLY A 167 -19.12 -9.77 2.94
CA GLY A 167 -18.25 -10.92 3.16
C GLY A 167 -17.73 -11.08 4.60
N SER A 168 -18.26 -10.33 5.58
CA SER A 168 -17.88 -10.52 6.99
C SER A 168 -18.43 -11.84 7.53
N ALA A 169 -17.55 -12.61 8.18
CA ALA A 169 -17.90 -13.81 8.93
C ALA A 169 -17.98 -13.55 10.44
N LEU A 170 -17.36 -12.47 10.94
CA LEU A 170 -17.29 -12.19 12.38
C LEU A 170 -18.24 -11.10 12.84
N ILE A 171 -18.82 -10.28 11.96
CA ILE A 171 -19.64 -9.12 12.36
C ILE A 171 -20.78 -9.51 13.27
N GLU A 172 -21.41 -10.67 13.12
CA GLU A 172 -22.50 -11.10 14.01
C GLU A 172 -22.04 -11.30 15.46
N SER A 173 -20.77 -11.64 15.65
CA SER A 173 -20.18 -11.87 16.97
C SER A 173 -19.56 -10.62 17.61
N VAL A 174 -19.31 -9.55 16.84
CA VAL A 174 -18.69 -8.32 17.33
C VAL A 174 -19.53 -7.69 18.45
N SER A 175 -18.93 -7.58 19.63
CA SER A 175 -19.56 -7.14 20.87
C SER A 175 -18.93 -5.85 21.42
N TYR A 176 -19.45 -5.37 22.55
CA TYR A 176 -19.05 -4.10 23.16
C TYR A 176 -17.53 -4.03 23.37
N ARG A 177 -16.91 -3.01 22.76
CA ARG A 177 -15.46 -2.77 22.74
C ARG A 177 -14.58 -3.89 22.17
N ASP A 178 -15.16 -4.84 21.45
CA ASP A 178 -14.34 -5.73 20.62
C ASP A 178 -13.51 -4.89 19.64
N ASN A 179 -12.24 -5.24 19.51
CA ASN A 179 -11.42 -4.73 18.42
C ASN A 179 -11.71 -5.55 17.17
N TRP A 180 -12.05 -4.89 16.07
CA TRP A 180 -12.43 -5.53 14.81
C TRP A 180 -11.89 -4.75 13.63
N VAL A 181 -11.32 -5.48 12.68
CA VAL A 181 -10.91 -4.98 11.37
C VAL A 181 -11.48 -5.88 10.30
N PHE A 182 -11.84 -5.28 9.17
CA PHE A 182 -12.46 -5.97 8.06
C PHE A 182 -12.14 -5.26 6.75
N ALA A 183 -11.86 -6.02 5.70
CA ALA A 183 -11.89 -5.53 4.33
C ALA A 183 -12.72 -6.51 3.49
N GLY A 184 -13.69 -6.00 2.73
CA GLY A 184 -14.60 -6.82 1.93
C GLY A 184 -15.07 -6.10 0.69
N ARG A 185 -16.11 -6.64 0.05
CA ARG A 185 -16.67 -6.09 -1.18
C ARG A 185 -18.19 -6.12 -1.15
N GLY A 186 -18.83 -5.00 -1.46
CA GLY A 186 -20.29 -4.93 -1.50
C GLY A 186 -20.90 -5.98 -2.44
N GLY A 187 -21.89 -6.75 -1.95
CA GLY A 187 -22.63 -7.72 -2.76
C GLY A 187 -21.88 -9.02 -3.07
N THR A 188 -20.81 -9.34 -2.33
CA THR A 188 -20.10 -10.61 -2.49
C THR A 188 -20.79 -11.75 -1.75
N ALA A 189 -20.75 -12.96 -2.33
CA ALA A 189 -21.16 -14.19 -1.63
C ALA A 189 -19.98 -14.87 -0.90
N SER A 190 -18.75 -14.44 -1.18
CA SER A 190 -17.54 -15.02 -0.62
C SER A 190 -17.14 -14.36 0.69
N ARG A 191 -16.79 -15.18 1.69
CA ARG A 191 -16.19 -14.69 2.94
C ARG A 191 -14.86 -14.02 2.66
N SER A 192 -14.59 -12.91 3.34
CA SER A 192 -13.30 -12.25 3.27
C SER A 192 -12.26 -12.97 4.12
N SER A 193 -11.04 -13.07 3.59
CA SER A 193 -9.85 -13.47 4.36
C SER A 193 -9.22 -12.32 5.15
N PHE A 194 -9.69 -11.09 4.95
CA PHE A 194 -9.18 -9.87 5.56
C PHE A 194 -10.07 -9.43 6.71
N GLU A 195 -10.22 -10.29 7.72
CA GLU A 195 -11.05 -10.02 8.88
C GLU A 195 -10.37 -10.55 10.14
N LYS A 196 -10.39 -9.75 11.22
CA LYS A 196 -9.87 -10.17 12.52
C LYS A 196 -10.63 -9.49 13.65
N ARG A 197 -10.80 -10.21 14.75
CA ARG A 197 -11.45 -9.73 15.97
C ARG A 197 -10.63 -10.10 17.20
N ALA A 198 -10.56 -9.21 18.17
CA ALA A 198 -10.21 -9.51 19.56
C ALA A 198 -11.43 -9.18 20.43
N ALA A 199 -11.93 -10.17 21.16
CA ALA A 199 -13.07 -10.02 22.03
C ALA A 199 -12.68 -9.21 23.27
N ASN A 200 -13.58 -8.34 23.72
CA ASN A 200 -13.44 -7.69 25.01
C ASN A 200 -13.78 -8.69 26.13
N ASP A 201 -12.78 -9.01 26.96
CA ASP A 201 -12.91 -9.95 28.07
C ASP A 201 -11.98 -9.52 29.21
N ASP A 202 -12.56 -9.20 30.37
CA ASP A 202 -11.82 -8.69 31.53
C ASP A 202 -10.67 -9.61 31.97
N ALA A 203 -10.79 -10.92 31.73
CA ALA A 203 -9.73 -11.88 32.08
C ALA A 203 -8.51 -11.82 31.14
N SER A 204 -8.66 -11.35 29.91
CA SER A 204 -7.63 -11.39 28.86
C SER A 204 -7.28 -10.02 28.26
N ASN A 205 -8.00 -8.97 28.67
CA ASN A 205 -7.78 -7.61 28.23
C ASN A 205 -6.36 -7.10 28.57
N VAL A 206 -5.74 -6.43 27.59
CA VAL A 206 -4.42 -5.82 27.74
C VAL A 206 -4.51 -4.40 28.28
N TYR A 207 -5.66 -3.73 28.07
CA TYR A 207 -5.98 -2.42 28.61
C TYR A 207 -7.17 -2.55 29.56
N ASP A 208 -7.36 -1.59 30.47
CA ASP A 208 -8.45 -1.59 31.44
C ASP A 208 -9.83 -1.49 30.74
N GLY A 209 -10.45 -2.63 30.46
CA GLY A 209 -11.74 -2.71 29.75
C GLY A 209 -11.66 -2.62 28.21
N TRP A 210 -10.49 -2.84 27.61
CA TRP A 210 -10.34 -3.02 26.14
C TRP A 210 -9.31 -4.11 25.79
N PRO A 211 -9.54 -4.89 24.73
CA PRO A 211 -8.60 -5.88 24.24
C PRO A 211 -7.43 -5.25 23.46
N MET A 212 -6.42 -6.05 23.13
CA MET A 212 -5.34 -5.62 22.25
C MET A 212 -5.87 -5.21 20.87
N ALA A 213 -5.23 -4.21 20.24
CA ALA A 213 -5.50 -3.85 18.86
C ALA A 213 -5.25 -5.03 17.91
N VAL A 214 -6.09 -5.17 16.88
CA VAL A 214 -5.95 -6.20 15.86
C VAL A 214 -5.61 -5.58 14.52
N GLU A 215 -4.90 -6.35 13.69
CA GLU A 215 -4.56 -5.92 12.34
C GLU A 215 -4.62 -7.08 11.35
N VAL A 216 -4.91 -6.71 10.11
CA VAL A 216 -4.83 -7.56 8.92
C VAL A 216 -4.07 -6.78 7.85
N GLY A 217 -3.24 -7.47 7.08
CA GLY A 217 -2.54 -6.89 5.95
C GLY A 217 -2.25 -7.93 4.90
N GLY A 218 -2.19 -7.50 3.64
CA GLY A 218 -1.88 -8.35 2.51
C GLY A 218 -2.39 -7.77 1.20
N CYS A 219 -2.49 -8.64 0.20
CA CYS A 219 -2.85 -8.26 -1.16
C CYS A 219 -4.32 -8.55 -1.42
N PHE A 220 -5.12 -7.49 -1.53
CA PHE A 220 -6.56 -7.58 -1.77
C PHE A 220 -6.86 -7.62 -3.27
N PRO A 221 -7.59 -8.62 -3.80
CA PRO A 221 -7.87 -8.71 -5.24
C PRO A 221 -8.65 -7.51 -5.79
N ARG A 222 -8.23 -6.98 -6.95
CA ARG A 222 -8.90 -5.87 -7.66
C ARG A 222 -10.26 -6.29 -8.22
N SER A 223 -10.40 -7.52 -8.67
CA SER A 223 -11.66 -8.12 -9.12
C SER A 223 -11.95 -9.42 -8.37
N SER A 224 -13.23 -9.77 -8.26
CA SER A 224 -13.71 -11.07 -7.76
C SER A 224 -13.55 -12.17 -8.78
#